data_AF-A0A9E3TDQ1-F1
#
_entry.id   AF-A0A9E3TDQ1-F1
#
_cell.length_a   1.000
_cell.length_b   1.000
_cell.length_c   1.000
_cell.angle_alpha   90.00
_cell.angle_beta   90.00
_cell.angle_gamma   90.00
#
_symmetry.space_group_name_H-M   'P 1'
#
loop_
_entity.id
_entity.type
_entity.pdbx_description
1 polymer ?
#
loop_
_entity_poly.entity_id
_entity_poly.type
_entity_poly.pdbx_seq_one_letter_code
_entity_poly.pdbx_strand_id
1 'polypeptide(L)'
;MARHSLKTREQAREYYLTGEVTSIAEIARRVKAKPHTIAAWRREEDWDALRIKIDRRAAEQLVERLATERVNLNATHFKLWNAVVGRLFGSLTKDGLKGEDIRNLERVAGVLERAQRGQRLARGLSLDGETEEQVRAEAAAESRHLVDVFLEVVKREVPDENVRDRIARAILDLLPRETEDEEKAG
;
A
#
# COMPACT_ATOMS: atom_id res chain seq x y z
N MET A 1 15.36 12.36 48.95
CA MET A 1 15.34 12.02 47.51
C MET A 1 15.13 13.30 46.72
N ALA A 2 15.91 13.55 45.66
CA ALA A 2 15.73 14.74 44.83
C ALA A 2 14.33 14.70 44.19
N ARG A 3 13.52 15.74 44.42
CA ARG A 3 12.21 15.92 43.77
C ARG A 3 12.46 16.27 42.31
N HIS A 4 12.53 15.26 41.44
CA HIS A 4 12.48 15.51 40.00
C HIS A 4 11.16 16.17 39.64
N SER A 5 11.18 17.08 38.65
CA SER A 5 9.95 17.73 38.19
C SER A 5 9.03 16.69 37.54
N LEU A 6 7.72 16.83 37.73
CA LEU A 6 6.71 15.97 37.09
C LEU A 6 6.92 15.91 35.57
N LYS A 7 7.27 17.05 34.97
CA LYS A 7 7.62 17.18 33.54
C LYS A 7 8.77 16.26 33.11
N THR A 8 9.80 16.09 33.93
CA THR A 8 10.93 15.19 33.64
C THR A 8 10.50 13.72 33.63
N ARG A 9 9.59 13.36 34.54
CA ARG A 9 9.05 11.99 34.66
C ARG A 9 8.11 11.65 33.50
N GLU A 10 7.25 12.60 33.11
CA GLU A 10 6.38 12.49 31.93
C GLU A 10 7.19 12.35 30.63
N GLN A 11 8.20 13.19 30.43
CA GLN A 11 9.05 13.11 29.24
C GLN A 11 9.83 11.79 29.14
N ALA A 12 10.29 11.25 30.27
CA ALA A 12 10.92 9.93 30.30
C ALA A 12 9.93 8.80 29.94
N ARG A 13 8.69 8.92 30.40
CA ARG A 13 7.61 7.98 30.07
C ARG A 13 7.27 8.04 28.58
N GLU A 14 7.19 9.23 28.01
CA GLU A 14 6.93 9.43 26.57
C GLU A 14 7.99 8.72 25.73
N TYR A 15 9.29 8.98 25.96
CA TYR A 15 10.37 8.31 25.24
C TYR A 15 10.32 6.77 25.33
N TYR A 16 9.91 6.24 26.48
CA TYR A 16 9.79 4.81 26.67
C TYR A 16 8.61 4.21 25.91
N LEU A 17 7.46 4.88 25.94
CA LEU A 17 6.22 4.39 25.35
C LEU A 17 6.18 4.56 23.83
N THR A 18 6.82 5.58 23.27
CA THR A 18 6.92 5.76 21.81
C THR A 18 7.94 4.84 21.16
N GLY A 19 8.84 4.25 21.95
CA GLY A 19 9.91 3.39 21.44
C GLY A 19 11.06 4.14 20.76
N GLU A 20 11.06 5.48 20.76
CA GLU A 20 12.17 6.30 20.25
C GLU A 20 13.50 6.00 20.93
N VAL A 21 13.44 5.57 22.21
CA VAL A 21 14.59 5.16 22.99
C VAL A 21 14.26 3.92 23.79
N THR A 22 14.95 2.81 23.54
CA THR A 22 14.67 1.53 24.20
C THR A 22 15.50 1.32 25.46
N SER A 23 16.64 1.99 25.59
CA SER A 23 17.55 1.84 26.74
C SER A 23 17.24 2.84 27.86
N ILE A 24 17.04 2.33 29.07
CA ILE A 24 16.91 3.13 30.30
C ILE A 24 18.09 4.11 30.48
N ALA A 25 19.30 3.68 30.11
CA ALA A 25 20.50 4.50 30.22
C ALA A 25 20.48 5.69 29.25
N GLU A 26 19.89 5.52 28.07
CA GLU A 26 19.75 6.60 27.10
C GLU A 26 18.63 7.57 27.46
N ILE A 27 17.47 7.06 27.91
CA ILE A 27 16.38 7.90 28.43
C ILE A 27 16.91 8.78 29.58
N ALA A 28 17.62 8.17 30.52
CA ALA A 28 18.24 8.85 31.66
C ALA A 28 19.18 9.99 31.22
N ARG A 29 20.01 9.76 30.20
CA ARG A 29 20.87 10.80 29.62
C ARG A 29 20.07 11.96 29.02
N ARG A 30 19.01 11.67 28.25
CA ARG A 30 18.18 12.70 27.60
C ARG A 30 17.41 13.56 28.61
N VAL A 31 16.82 12.95 29.63
CA VAL A 31 16.05 13.67 30.65
C VAL A 31 16.90 14.17 31.83
N LYS A 32 18.23 13.99 31.78
CA LYS A 32 19.18 14.35 32.84
C LYS A 32 18.81 13.77 34.22
N ALA A 33 18.38 12.51 34.23
CA ALA A 33 18.07 11.75 35.44
C ALA A 33 19.03 10.57 35.62
N LYS A 34 19.03 9.94 36.79
CA LYS A 34 19.84 8.74 37.02
C LYS A 34 19.12 7.50 36.46
N PRO A 35 19.82 6.52 35.86
CA PRO A 35 19.19 5.32 35.31
C PRO A 35 18.29 4.54 36.29
N HIS A 36 18.71 4.41 37.56
CA HIS A 36 17.91 3.73 38.58
C HIS A 36 16.62 4.48 38.93
N THR A 37 16.59 5.81 38.75
CA THR A 37 15.38 6.63 38.95
C THR A 37 14.36 6.33 37.86
N ILE A 38 14.80 6.24 36.60
CA ILE A 38 13.94 5.83 35.48
C ILE A 38 13.43 4.39 35.68
N ALA A 39 14.29 3.48 36.13
CA ALA A 39 13.90 2.10 36.45
C ALA A 39 12.91 2.01 37.62
N ALA A 40 12.97 2.93 38.59
CA ALA A 40 11.96 3.03 39.64
C ALA A 40 10.61 3.50 39.08
N TRP A 41 10.60 4.58 38.29
CA TRP A 41 9.36 5.10 37.68
C TRP A 41 8.69 4.08 36.75
N ARG A 42 9.46 3.38 35.91
CA ARG A 42 8.97 2.31 35.05
C ARG A 42 8.22 1.23 35.83
N ARG A 43 8.73 0.85 37.01
CA ARG A 43 8.10 -0.16 37.88
C ARG A 43 6.90 0.40 38.64
N GLU A 44 7.00 1.61 39.18
CA GLU A 44 5.93 2.25 39.94
C GLU A 44 4.66 2.49 39.11
N GLU A 45 4.82 2.83 37.84
CA GLU A 45 3.71 3.13 36.92
C GLU A 45 3.43 2.01 35.91
N ASP A 46 4.14 0.89 36.01
CA ASP A 46 4.01 -0.25 35.13
C ASP A 46 4.01 0.13 33.63
N TRP A 47 5.07 0.83 33.21
CA TRP A 47 5.17 1.32 31.83
C TRP A 47 5.20 0.18 30.81
N ASP A 48 5.60 -1.02 31.21
CA ASP A 48 5.59 -2.20 30.36
C ASP A 48 4.16 -2.62 30.00
N ALA A 49 3.27 -2.71 30.99
CA ALA A 49 1.86 -2.99 30.71
C ALA A 49 1.20 -1.87 29.89
N LEU A 50 1.57 -0.60 30.13
CA LEU A 50 1.09 0.51 29.32
C LEU A 50 1.55 0.40 27.87
N ARG A 51 2.80 0.05 27.63
CA ARG A 51 3.35 -0.15 26.29
C ARG A 51 2.62 -1.27 25.55
N ILE A 52 2.43 -2.42 26.19
CA ILE A 52 1.68 -3.54 25.61
C ILE A 52 0.25 -3.11 25.21
N LYS A 53 -0.43 -2.31 26.06
CA LYS A 53 -1.77 -1.80 25.75
C LYS A 53 -1.76 -0.83 24.57
N ILE A 54 -0.76 0.04 24.48
CA ILE A 54 -0.59 0.99 23.36
C ILE A 54 -0.34 0.21 22.07
N ASP A 55 0.61 -0.73 22.08
CA ASP A 55 0.96 -1.55 20.92
C ASP A 55 -0.25 -2.37 20.43
N ARG A 56 -0.99 -2.98 21.36
CA ARG A 56 -2.23 -3.69 21.04
C ARG A 56 -3.27 -2.77 20.40
N ARG A 57 -3.50 -1.58 20.97
CA ARG A 57 -4.47 -0.62 20.42
C ARG A 57 -4.03 -0.10 19.06
N ALA A 58 -2.74 0.14 18.86
CA ALA A 58 -2.19 0.56 17.57
C ALA A 58 -2.39 -0.54 16.50
N ALA A 59 -2.16 -1.81 16.87
CA ALA A 59 -2.44 -2.94 15.99
C ALA A 59 -3.94 -3.06 15.66
N GLU A 60 -4.82 -2.94 16.66
CA GLU A 60 -6.28 -2.94 16.45
C GLU A 60 -6.72 -1.80 15.52
N GLN A 61 -6.21 -0.59 15.70
CA GLN A 61 -6.49 0.55 14.81
C GLN A 61 -5.95 0.35 13.39
N LEU A 62 -4.78 -0.27 13.23
CA LEU A 62 -4.25 -0.60 11.92
C LEU A 62 -5.17 -1.59 11.20
N VAL A 63 -5.62 -2.63 11.89
CA VAL A 63 -6.58 -3.62 11.35
C VAL A 63 -7.89 -2.95 10.95
N GLU A 64 -8.43 -2.06 11.78
CA GLU A 64 -9.66 -1.32 11.48
C GLU A 64 -9.51 -0.40 10.25
N ARG A 65 -8.37 0.28 10.12
CA ARG A 65 -8.06 1.11 8.95
C ARG A 65 -7.96 0.25 7.69
N LEU A 66 -7.24 -0.87 7.74
CA LEU A 66 -7.12 -1.80 6.61
C LEU A 66 -8.47 -2.37 6.19
N ALA A 67 -9.33 -2.73 7.15
CA ALA A 67 -10.69 -3.19 6.87
C ALA A 67 -11.53 -2.10 6.19
N THR A 68 -11.46 -0.86 6.69
CA THR A 68 -12.15 0.30 6.11
C THR A 68 -11.68 0.59 4.68
N GLU A 69 -10.36 0.56 4.45
CA GLU A 69 -9.78 0.71 3.11
C GLU A 69 -10.25 -0.38 2.15
N ARG A 70 -10.31 -1.64 2.60
CA ARG A 70 -10.84 -2.75 1.81
C ARG A 70 -12.30 -2.52 1.40
N VAL A 71 -13.15 -2.06 2.33
CA VAL A 71 -14.56 -1.74 2.03
C VAL A 71 -14.65 -0.60 1.01
N ASN A 72 -13.88 0.47 1.20
CA ASN A 72 -13.89 1.62 0.29
C ASN A 72 -13.39 1.27 -1.12
N LEU A 73 -12.34 0.46 -1.20
CA LEU A 73 -11.80 -0.03 -2.47
C LEU A 73 -12.86 -0.88 -3.19
N ASN A 74 -13.45 -1.86 -2.50
CA ASN A 74 -14.52 -2.70 -3.06
C ASN A 74 -15.73 -1.86 -3.52
N ALA A 75 -16.15 -0.87 -2.74
CA ALA A 75 -17.26 0.02 -3.10
C ALA A 75 -16.93 0.86 -4.35
N THR A 76 -15.69 1.31 -4.49
CA THR A 76 -15.22 2.04 -5.67
C THR A 76 -15.21 1.15 -6.90
N HIS A 77 -14.68 -0.08 -6.80
CA HIS A 77 -14.71 -1.05 -7.89
C HIS A 77 -16.14 -1.41 -8.30
N PHE A 78 -17.04 -1.62 -7.35
CA PHE A 78 -18.45 -1.90 -7.64
C PHE A 78 -19.11 -0.76 -8.44
N LYS A 79 -18.82 0.50 -8.10
CA LYS A 79 -19.32 1.67 -8.87
C LYS A 79 -18.77 1.70 -10.29
N LEU A 80 -17.47 1.44 -10.47
CA LEU A 80 -16.84 1.39 -11.79
C LEU A 80 -17.42 0.26 -12.65
N TRP A 81 -17.63 -0.92 -12.05
CA TRP A 81 -18.27 -2.05 -12.72
C TRP A 81 -19.71 -1.74 -13.13
N ASN A 82 -20.51 -1.11 -12.26
CA ASN A 82 -21.86 -0.69 -12.60
C ASN A 82 -21.89 0.29 -13.77
N ALA A 83 -20.90 1.19 -13.88
CA ALA A 83 -20.79 2.10 -15.02
C ALA A 83 -20.50 1.35 -16.32
N VAL A 84 -19.61 0.35 -16.30
CA VAL A 84 -19.32 -0.50 -17.46
C VAL A 84 -20.54 -1.33 -17.86
N VAL A 85 -21.20 -1.99 -16.90
CA VAL A 85 -22.40 -2.79 -17.15
C VAL A 85 -23.54 -1.90 -17.66
N GLY A 86 -23.74 -0.71 -17.08
CA GLY A 86 -24.75 0.24 -17.56
C GLY A 86 -24.51 0.68 -19.00
N ARG A 87 -23.26 0.92 -19.38
CA ARG A 87 -22.90 1.25 -20.78
C ARG A 87 -23.11 0.06 -21.72
N LEU A 88 -22.78 -1.15 -21.27
CA LEU A 88 -23.00 -2.40 -22.01
C LEU A 88 -24.49 -2.62 -22.26
N PHE A 89 -25.32 -2.47 -21.22
CA PHE A 89 -26.78 -2.60 -21.32
C PHE A 89 -27.40 -1.51 -22.20
N GLY A 90 -26.92 -0.27 -22.08
CA GLY A 90 -27.35 0.83 -22.95
C GLY A 90 -27.03 0.59 -24.43
N SER A 91 -25.87 0.01 -24.73
CA SER A 91 -25.45 -0.32 -26.10
C SER A 91 -26.26 -1.50 -26.66
N LEU A 92 -26.52 -2.53 -25.83
CA LEU A 92 -27.39 -3.66 -26.16
C LEU A 92 -28.81 -3.22 -26.54
N THR A 93 -29.38 -2.29 -25.76
CA THR A 93 -30.79 -1.89 -25.89
C THR A 93 -31.05 -0.89 -27.01
N LYS A 94 -30.07 -0.05 -27.38
CA LYS A 94 -30.25 0.98 -28.40
C LYS A 94 -29.90 0.53 -29.82
N ASP A 95 -28.74 -0.10 -29.99
CA ASP A 95 -28.16 -0.32 -31.33
C ASP A 95 -27.95 -1.80 -31.66
N GLY A 96 -28.16 -2.69 -30.68
CA GLY A 96 -27.67 -4.08 -30.73
C GLY A 96 -26.14 -4.11 -30.59
N LEU A 97 -25.60 -5.09 -29.86
CA LEU A 97 -24.14 -5.21 -29.73
C LEU A 97 -23.52 -5.67 -31.05
N LYS A 98 -22.68 -4.82 -31.65
CA LYS A 98 -21.81 -5.25 -32.74
C LYS A 98 -20.67 -6.09 -32.15
N GLY A 99 -20.13 -7.04 -32.93
CA GLY A 99 -19.05 -7.92 -32.47
C GLY A 99 -17.75 -7.20 -32.08
N GLU A 100 -17.58 -5.93 -32.46
CA GLU A 100 -16.48 -5.08 -32.01
C GLU A 100 -16.73 -4.49 -30.62
N ASP A 101 -17.97 -4.09 -30.31
CA ASP A 101 -18.36 -3.56 -29.00
C ASP A 101 -18.20 -4.63 -27.91
N ILE A 102 -18.55 -5.88 -28.22
CA ILE A 102 -18.37 -7.02 -27.32
C ILE A 102 -16.89 -7.19 -26.95
N ARG A 103 -16.00 -7.20 -27.96
CA ARG A 103 -14.55 -7.34 -27.76
C ARG A 103 -13.95 -6.18 -26.97
N ASN A 104 -14.42 -4.96 -27.21
CA ASN A 104 -13.98 -3.78 -26.47
C ASN A 104 -14.42 -3.85 -25.00
N LEU A 105 -15.64 -4.31 -24.73
CA LEU A 105 -16.15 -4.47 -23.37
C LEU A 105 -15.43 -5.58 -22.61
N GLU A 106 -15.12 -6.70 -23.27
CA GLU A 106 -14.31 -7.79 -22.69
C GLU A 106 -12.89 -7.31 -22.32
N ARG A 107 -12.26 -6.50 -23.18
CA ARG A 107 -10.97 -5.86 -22.86
C ARG A 107 -11.06 -4.93 -21.67
N VAL A 108 -12.09 -4.08 -21.62
CA VAL A 108 -12.29 -3.14 -20.50
C VAL A 108 -12.55 -3.88 -19.19
N ALA A 109 -13.37 -4.94 -19.23
CA ALA A 109 -13.60 -5.84 -18.10
C ALA A 109 -12.28 -6.44 -17.58
N GLY A 110 -11.45 -6.99 -18.47
CA GLY A 110 -10.14 -7.55 -18.10
C GLY A 110 -9.15 -6.51 -17.55
N VAL A 111 -9.17 -5.27 -18.06
CA VAL A 111 -8.36 -4.17 -17.50
C VAL A 111 -8.84 -3.80 -16.09
N LEU A 112 -10.15 -3.71 -15.86
CA LEU A 112 -10.69 -3.40 -14.54
C LEU A 112 -10.39 -4.48 -13.51
N GLU A 113 -10.46 -5.75 -13.90
CA GLU A 113 -10.12 -6.87 -13.02
C GLU A 113 -8.63 -6.83 -12.64
N ARG A 114 -7.74 -6.62 -13.61
CA ARG A 114 -6.29 -6.49 -13.36
C ARG A 114 -5.96 -5.28 -12.49
N ALA A 115 -6.59 -4.13 -12.75
CA ALA A 115 -6.42 -2.94 -11.92
C ALA A 115 -6.89 -3.18 -10.48
N GLN A 116 -7.98 -3.91 -10.29
CA GLN A 116 -8.47 -4.29 -8.97
C GLN A 116 -7.48 -5.21 -8.25
N ARG A 117 -6.94 -6.23 -8.92
CA ARG A 117 -5.91 -7.10 -8.33
C ARG A 117 -4.66 -6.29 -7.95
N GLY A 118 -4.12 -5.49 -8.87
CA GLY A 118 -2.95 -4.64 -8.61
C GLY A 118 -3.13 -3.68 -7.43
N GLN A 119 -4.28 -3.01 -7.32
CA GLN A 119 -4.55 -2.10 -6.20
C GLN A 119 -4.69 -2.82 -4.84
N ARG A 120 -5.21 -4.05 -4.84
CA ARG A 120 -5.27 -4.87 -3.63
C ARG A 120 -3.88 -5.31 -3.20
N LEU A 121 -3.03 -5.68 -4.16
CA LEU A 121 -1.66 -6.11 -3.92
C LEU A 121 -0.78 -4.99 -3.38
N ALA A 122 -0.84 -3.81 -3.98
CA ALA A 122 -0.13 -2.63 -3.50
C ALA A 122 -0.50 -2.25 -2.04
N ARG A 123 -1.64 -2.72 -1.53
CA ARG A 123 -2.10 -2.50 -0.16
C ARG A 123 -1.95 -3.73 0.76
N GLY A 124 -1.32 -4.81 0.29
CA GLY A 124 -1.15 -6.05 1.05
C GLY A 124 -2.46 -6.79 1.32
N LEU A 125 -3.51 -6.55 0.53
CA LEU A 125 -4.85 -7.13 0.71
C LEU A 125 -5.02 -8.39 -0.16
N SER A 126 -4.22 -9.44 0.10
CA SER A 126 -4.39 -10.75 -0.55
C SER A 126 -5.70 -11.41 -0.09
N LEU A 127 -6.45 -12.00 -1.03
CA LEU A 127 -7.73 -12.66 -0.76
C LEU A 127 -7.60 -14.13 -0.38
N ASP A 128 -6.55 -14.81 -0.86
CA ASP A 128 -6.59 -16.28 -1.00
C ASP A 128 -5.40 -17.00 -0.36
N GLY A 129 -4.62 -16.30 0.48
CA GLY A 129 -3.45 -16.91 1.14
C GLY A 129 -2.22 -17.06 0.23
N GLU A 130 -2.27 -16.47 -0.97
CA GLU A 130 -1.11 -16.32 -1.83
C GLU A 130 -0.05 -15.46 -1.12
N THR A 131 1.20 -15.92 -1.17
CA THR A 131 2.32 -15.20 -0.56
C THR A 131 2.58 -13.91 -1.33
N GLU A 132 2.87 -12.83 -0.60
CA GLU A 132 3.12 -11.49 -1.18
C GLU A 132 4.19 -11.50 -2.29
N GLU A 133 5.12 -12.47 -2.21
CA GLU A 133 6.23 -12.69 -3.13
C GLU A 133 5.80 -13.35 -4.46
N GLN A 134 4.92 -14.36 -4.40
CA GLN A 134 4.32 -14.97 -5.60
C GLN A 134 3.54 -13.95 -6.39
N VAL A 135 2.75 -13.11 -5.70
CA VAL A 135 1.92 -12.15 -6.41
C VAL A 135 2.72 -10.93 -6.89
N ARG A 136 3.85 -10.58 -6.23
CA ARG A 136 4.79 -9.58 -6.78
C ARG A 136 5.44 -10.07 -8.07
N ALA A 137 5.86 -11.33 -8.12
CA ALA A 137 6.46 -11.93 -9.31
C ALA A 137 5.46 -12.00 -10.47
N GLU A 138 4.21 -12.39 -10.19
CA GLU A 138 3.15 -12.48 -11.19
C GLU A 138 2.74 -11.08 -11.69
N ALA A 139 2.56 -10.11 -10.78
CA ALA A 139 2.24 -8.72 -11.15
C ALA A 139 3.36 -8.02 -11.93
N ALA A 140 4.63 -8.33 -11.66
CA ALA A 140 5.77 -7.79 -12.42
C ALA A 140 5.84 -8.37 -13.84
N ALA A 141 5.65 -9.68 -13.99
CA ALA A 141 5.58 -10.34 -15.28
C ALA A 141 4.36 -9.85 -16.11
N GLU A 142 3.21 -9.69 -15.46
CA GLU A 142 1.97 -9.24 -16.11
C GLU A 142 1.98 -7.74 -16.45
N SER A 143 2.58 -6.88 -15.62
CA SER A 143 2.72 -5.45 -15.91
C SER A 143 3.56 -5.21 -17.16
N ARG A 144 4.63 -5.98 -17.36
CA ARG A 144 5.43 -5.94 -18.60
C ARG A 144 4.60 -6.31 -19.82
N HIS A 145 3.85 -7.41 -19.74
CA HIS A 145 2.97 -7.83 -20.83
C HIS A 145 1.90 -6.78 -21.18
N LEU A 146 1.31 -6.12 -20.18
CA LEU A 146 0.33 -5.05 -20.40
C LEU A 146 0.93 -3.81 -21.03
N VAL A 147 2.14 -3.44 -20.62
CA VAL A 147 2.88 -2.33 -21.22
C VAL A 147 3.17 -2.63 -22.68
N ASP A 148 3.63 -3.84 -23.00
CA ASP A 148 3.92 -4.23 -24.38
C ASP A 148 2.66 -4.18 -25.26
N VAL A 149 1.54 -4.72 -24.77
CA VAL A 149 0.25 -4.66 -25.47
C VAL A 149 -0.23 -3.21 -25.63
N PHE A 150 -0.06 -2.37 -24.61
CA PHE A 150 -0.43 -0.96 -24.69
C PHE A 150 0.44 -0.20 -25.69
N LEU A 151 1.75 -0.45 -25.71
CA LEU A 151 2.68 0.13 -26.68
C LEU A 151 2.35 -0.31 -28.11
N GLU A 152 1.90 -1.54 -28.32
CA GLU A 152 1.40 -2.01 -29.63
C GLU A 152 0.12 -1.28 -30.05
N VAL A 153 -0.82 -1.07 -29.13
CA VAL A 153 -2.04 -0.30 -29.41
C VAL A 153 -1.71 1.15 -29.73
N VAL A 154 -0.81 1.80 -28.96
CA VAL A 154 -0.35 3.17 -29.25
C VAL A 154 0.35 3.22 -30.61
N LYS A 155 1.17 2.22 -30.97
CA LYS A 155 1.77 2.12 -32.31
C LYS A 155 0.74 2.06 -33.42
N ARG A 156 -0.37 1.35 -33.21
CA ARG A 156 -1.42 1.16 -34.20
C ARG A 156 -2.34 2.37 -34.34
N GLU A 157 -2.70 3.00 -33.22
CA GLU A 157 -3.74 4.02 -33.15
C GLU A 157 -3.18 5.46 -33.18
N VAL A 158 -1.88 5.65 -32.87
CA VAL A 158 -1.23 6.97 -32.91
C VAL A 158 -0.34 7.07 -34.15
N PRO A 159 -0.80 7.78 -35.21
CA PRO A 159 -0.06 7.90 -36.46
C PRO A 159 1.14 8.85 -36.34
N ASP A 160 1.11 9.80 -35.39
CA ASP A 160 2.22 10.71 -35.12
C ASP A 160 3.30 10.01 -34.30
N GLU A 161 4.45 9.78 -34.95
CA GLU A 161 5.61 9.11 -34.37
C GLU A 161 6.21 9.86 -33.17
N ASN A 162 6.24 11.19 -33.21
CA ASN A 162 6.78 12.00 -32.11
C ASN A 162 5.87 11.98 -30.87
N VAL A 163 4.56 11.83 -31.07
CA VAL A 163 3.59 11.69 -29.98
C VAL A 163 3.65 10.28 -29.39
N ARG A 164 3.74 9.26 -30.25
CA ARG A 164 3.91 7.85 -29.86
C ARG A 164 5.16 7.64 -29.00
N ASP A 165 6.31 8.16 -29.43
CA ASP A 165 7.58 8.00 -28.70
C ASP A 165 7.55 8.68 -27.33
N ARG A 166 6.85 9.81 -27.23
CA ARG A 166 6.68 10.54 -25.98
C ARG A 166 5.80 9.79 -24.99
N ILE A 167 4.70 9.19 -25.49
CA ILE A 167 3.81 8.33 -24.70
C ILE A 167 4.56 7.08 -24.24
N ALA A 168 5.32 6.43 -25.13
CA ALA A 168 6.08 5.23 -24.82
C ALA A 168 7.13 5.48 -23.72
N ARG A 169 7.92 6.57 -23.84
CA ARG A 169 8.90 6.94 -22.80
C ARG A 169 8.25 7.26 -21.47
N ALA A 170 7.17 8.05 -21.47
CA ALA A 170 6.46 8.39 -20.24
C ALA A 170 5.92 7.15 -19.50
N ILE A 171 5.53 6.11 -20.23
CA ILE A 171 5.04 4.84 -19.64
C ILE A 171 6.21 4.00 -19.12
N LEU A 172 7.29 3.88 -19.89
CA LEU A 172 8.47 3.11 -19.47
C LEU A 172 9.16 3.73 -18.24
N ASP A 173 9.17 5.06 -18.12
CA ASP A 173 9.73 5.76 -16.96
C ASP A 173 8.89 5.59 -15.68
N LEU A 174 7.63 5.17 -15.80
CA LEU A 174 6.74 4.87 -14.67
C LEU A 174 6.85 3.41 -14.19
N LEU A 175 7.56 2.55 -14.93
CA LEU A 175 7.81 1.19 -14.49
C LEU A 175 8.93 1.14 -13.46
N PRO A 176 8.82 0.30 -12.41
CA PRO A 176 9.92 0.05 -11.49
C PRO A 176 11.12 -0.45 -12.30
N ARG A 177 12.24 0.30 -12.27
CA ARG A 177 13.50 -0.21 -12.78
C ARG A 177 13.91 -1.37 -11.87
N GLU A 178 14.11 -2.56 -12.43
CA GLU A 178 14.74 -3.64 -11.70
C GLU A 178 16.04 -3.10 -11.12
N THR A 179 16.11 -3.03 -9.80
CA THR A 179 17.36 -2.78 -9.09
C THR A 179 18.32 -3.88 -9.53
N GLU A 180 19.42 -3.49 -10.19
CA GLU A 180 20.58 -4.31 -10.56
C GLU A 180 21.34 -4.84 -9.33
N ASP A 181 20.65 -5.33 -8.30
CA ASP A 181 21.25 -5.79 -7.05
C ASP A 181 21.40 -7.32 -6.98
N GLU A 182 21.07 -8.07 -8.05
CA GLU A 182 21.29 -9.52 -8.11
C GLU A 182 22.65 -9.93 -8.73
N GLU A 183 23.41 -9.01 -9.34
CA GLU A 183 24.71 -9.34 -9.98
C GLU A 183 25.93 -9.22 -9.06
N LYS A 184 25.75 -8.96 -7.75
CA LYS A 184 26.88 -8.88 -6.78
C LYS A 184 26.85 -9.95 -5.67
N ALA A 185 26.06 -11.01 -5.84
CA ALA A 185 26.04 -12.16 -4.93
C ALA A 185 26.42 -13.49 -5.61
N GLY A 186 27.27 -13.43 -6.64
CA GLY A 186 27.95 -14.58 -7.24
C GLY A 186 29.39 -14.70 -6.78
#